data_AF-A0A2M8Y7F7-F1
#
_entry.id   AF-A0A2M8Y7F7-F1
#
_cell.length_a   1.000
_cell.length_b   1.000
_cell.length_c   1.000
_cell.angle_alpha   90.00
_cell.angle_beta   90.00
_cell.angle_gamma   90.00
#
_symmetry.space_group_name_H-M   'P 1'
#
loop_
_entity.id
_entity.type
_entity.pdbx_description
1 polymer ?
#
loop_
_entity_poly.entity_id
_entity_poly.type
_entity_poly.pdbx_seq_one_letter_code
_entity_poly.pdbx_strand_id
1 'polypeptide(L)'
;MFFQPYVHHYREIRPAILLDDGSAGVAGVTALSTCRNMLQWHDMHSAPPEKRSIMNNPLAHHITSQAYNNAWANHRLLKACGQLSEAEFQATRVSFFPTIQSTLNHILTCDWFYLDALERELRGEAPHPDCYVFFEQDEPFTDCAALHAAQRASDLRLIAHCRSLCDLDLARPVTILRDTPQVDTRQRMLAHLFQHQIHHRGQVHAMLAGTRIAPPQLDEFYCAGEAGERAQDFAELGWTEDEVWGQR
;
A
#
# COMPACT_ATOMS: atom_id res chain seq x y z
N MET A 1 3.14 -23.46 22.02
CA MET A 1 2.66 -23.81 20.66
C MET A 1 3.06 -22.64 19.78
N PHE A 2 4.25 -22.69 19.20
CA PHE A 2 4.89 -21.56 18.52
C PHE A 2 4.34 -21.43 17.10
N PHE A 3 3.83 -20.24 16.77
CA PHE A 3 3.45 -19.87 15.41
C PHE A 3 4.72 -19.64 14.57
N GLN A 4 4.85 -20.36 13.45
CA GLN A 4 5.80 -20.00 12.40
C GLN A 4 5.28 -18.76 11.64
N PRO A 5 6.14 -17.79 11.26
CA PRO A 5 5.75 -16.72 10.36
C PRO A 5 5.55 -17.30 8.95
N TYR A 6 4.32 -17.22 8.46
CA TYR A 6 3.92 -17.61 7.11
C TYR A 6 4.43 -16.58 6.09
N VAL A 7 5.67 -16.73 5.62
CA VAL A 7 6.14 -16.11 4.37
C VAL A 7 6.33 -17.15 3.27
N HIS A 8 6.56 -18.42 3.63
CA HIS A 8 6.74 -19.52 2.67
C HIS A 8 5.48 -19.97 1.92
N HIS A 9 4.29 -19.44 2.22
CA HIS A 9 3.05 -19.92 1.60
C HIS A 9 2.76 -19.35 0.20
N TYR A 10 3.59 -18.43 -0.31
CA TYR A 10 3.36 -17.85 -1.64
C TYR A 10 4.05 -18.59 -2.80
N ARG A 11 4.90 -19.60 -2.54
CA ARG A 11 5.63 -20.34 -3.61
C ARG A 11 5.38 -21.85 -3.65
N GLU A 12 4.60 -22.44 -2.75
CA GLU A 12 4.43 -23.91 -2.68
C GLU A 12 2.97 -24.38 -2.76
N ILE A 13 2.35 -24.26 -3.93
CA ILE A 13 1.34 -25.22 -4.39
C ILE A 13 1.66 -25.59 -5.85
N ARG A 14 2.52 -26.58 -6.05
CA ARG A 14 2.60 -27.32 -7.32
C ARG A 14 1.58 -28.45 -7.27
N PRO A 15 0.58 -28.54 -8.16
CA PRO A 15 -0.12 -29.81 -8.34
C PRO A 15 0.79 -30.75 -9.13
N ALA A 16 1.21 -31.83 -8.49
CA ALA A 16 1.67 -33.01 -9.19
C ALA A 16 0.51 -33.54 -10.05
N ILE A 17 0.60 -33.34 -11.37
CA ILE A 17 -0.22 -34.04 -12.35
C ILE A 17 0.26 -35.49 -12.33
N LEU A 18 -0.47 -36.35 -11.63
CA LEU A 18 -0.49 -37.78 -11.91
C LEU A 18 -1.68 -38.04 -12.83
N LEU A 19 -1.35 -38.32 -14.09
CA LEU A 19 -2.24 -38.94 -15.04
C LEU A 19 -2.63 -40.32 -14.48
N ASP A 20 -3.93 -40.57 -14.36
CA ASP A 20 -4.44 -41.93 -14.42
C ASP A 20 -5.68 -41.95 -15.32
N ASP A 21 -5.56 -42.74 -16.38
CA ASP A 21 -6.56 -42.95 -17.43
C ASP A 21 -7.62 -43.93 -16.91
N GLY A 22 -8.90 -43.52 -16.92
CA GLY A 22 -9.99 -44.38 -16.48
C GLY A 22 -11.35 -43.92 -17.01
N SER A 23 -11.77 -44.57 -18.09
CA SER A 23 -12.99 -44.38 -18.88
C SER A 23 -14.34 -44.22 -18.14
N ALA A 24 -15.22 -43.44 -18.77
CA ALA A 24 -16.65 -43.69 -19.06
C ALA A 24 -17.69 -42.75 -18.40
N GLY A 25 -18.56 -42.14 -19.23
CA GLY A 25 -19.89 -41.69 -18.79
C GLY A 25 -20.43 -40.41 -19.43
N VAL A 26 -21.18 -40.59 -20.51
CA VAL A 26 -21.99 -39.59 -21.25
C VAL A 26 -23.01 -38.85 -20.36
N ALA A 27 -23.14 -37.52 -20.49
CA ALA A 27 -24.43 -36.80 -20.62
C ALA A 27 -24.30 -35.25 -20.66
N GLY A 28 -24.89 -34.63 -21.68
CA GLY A 28 -25.62 -33.36 -21.55
C GLY A 28 -24.84 -32.04 -21.65
N VAL A 29 -24.46 -31.62 -22.85
CA VAL A 29 -24.10 -30.21 -23.12
C VAL A 29 -25.25 -29.51 -23.81
N THR A 30 -26.03 -28.75 -23.05
CA THR A 30 -26.87 -27.66 -23.56
C THR A 30 -26.89 -26.52 -22.57
N ALA A 31 -26.08 -25.49 -22.82
CA ALA A 31 -26.25 -24.16 -22.23
C ALA A 31 -25.81 -23.10 -23.26
N LEU A 32 -26.66 -22.91 -24.26
CA LEU A 32 -26.76 -21.66 -24.99
C LEU A 32 -27.32 -20.60 -24.01
N SER A 33 -26.45 -19.76 -23.48
CA SER A 33 -26.80 -18.47 -22.90
C SER A 33 -25.65 -17.52 -23.19
N THR A 34 -25.84 -16.77 -24.26
CA THR A 34 -24.91 -15.88 -24.93
C THR A 34 -24.44 -14.78 -23.98
N CYS A 35 -23.13 -14.73 -23.72
CA CYS A 35 -22.43 -13.51 -23.31
C CYS A 35 -22.60 -12.46 -24.41
N ARG A 36 -23.57 -11.58 -24.25
CA ARG A 36 -23.74 -10.40 -25.09
C ARG A 36 -24.06 -9.24 -24.17
N ASN A 37 -23.01 -8.54 -23.72
CA ASN A 37 -22.99 -7.15 -23.28
C ASN A 37 -21.55 -6.73 -22.92
N MET A 38 -20.62 -6.85 -23.88
CA MET A 38 -19.22 -6.47 -23.69
C MET A 38 -18.73 -5.42 -24.72
N LEU A 39 -19.63 -4.57 -25.23
CA LEU A 39 -19.28 -3.52 -26.20
C LEU A 39 -20.21 -2.31 -26.08
N GLN A 40 -19.95 -1.37 -25.15
CA GLN A 40 -20.35 0.05 -25.27
C GLN A 40 -19.47 0.97 -24.38
N TRP A 41 -18.15 0.76 -24.35
CA TRP A 41 -17.21 1.69 -23.70
C TRP A 41 -16.44 2.58 -24.69
N HIS A 42 -16.82 2.60 -25.98
CA HIS A 42 -16.03 3.24 -27.04
C HIS A 42 -16.51 4.62 -27.50
N ASP A 43 -17.57 5.20 -26.93
CA ASP A 43 -18.03 6.55 -27.35
C ASP A 43 -18.08 7.55 -26.19
N MET A 44 -16.92 7.79 -25.54
CA MET A 44 -16.68 9.05 -24.85
C MET A 44 -15.68 9.87 -25.65
N HIS A 45 -16.22 10.72 -26.53
CA HIS A 45 -15.46 11.71 -27.29
C HIS A 45 -14.51 12.51 -26.39
N SER A 46 -13.25 12.59 -26.81
CA SER A 46 -12.24 13.47 -26.25
C SER A 46 -12.63 14.93 -26.48
N ALA A 47 -13.05 15.62 -25.42
CA ALA A 47 -13.21 17.07 -25.44
C ALA A 47 -11.83 17.76 -25.30
N PRO A 48 -11.58 18.89 -25.99
CA PRO A 48 -10.33 19.64 -25.89
C PRO A 48 -10.15 20.28 -24.50
N PRO A 49 -8.91 20.68 -24.12
CA PRO A 49 -8.58 21.10 -22.78
C PRO A 49 -8.95 22.56 -22.55
N GLU A 50 -10.24 22.86 -22.47
CA GLU A 50 -10.72 24.12 -21.91
C GLU A 50 -11.70 23.82 -20.79
N LYS A 51 -11.26 24.14 -19.56
CA LYS A 51 -12.05 24.16 -18.33
C LYS A 51 -12.94 22.93 -18.17
N ARG A 52 -12.31 21.77 -17.95
CA ARG A 52 -12.96 20.70 -17.18
C ARG A 52 -13.43 21.36 -15.89
N SER A 53 -14.76 21.50 -15.76
CA SER A 53 -15.43 22.01 -14.58
C SER A 53 -14.72 21.52 -13.33
N ILE A 54 -14.56 22.39 -12.33
CA ILE A 54 -14.11 22.04 -10.98
C ILE A 54 -15.15 21.06 -10.43
N MET A 55 -15.11 19.81 -10.87
CA MET A 55 -15.68 18.71 -10.15
C MET A 55 -14.88 18.72 -8.85
N ASN A 56 -15.55 19.10 -7.78
CA ASN A 56 -15.03 18.86 -6.45
C ASN A 56 -14.66 17.37 -6.42
N ASN A 57 -13.40 17.03 -6.18
CA ASN A 57 -12.92 15.64 -6.09
C ASN A 57 -12.72 15.29 -4.60
N PRO A 58 -13.78 15.31 -3.77
CA PRO A 58 -13.63 15.17 -2.33
C PRO A 58 -13.01 13.82 -1.96
N LEU A 59 -13.27 12.76 -2.72
CA LEU A 59 -12.74 11.44 -2.42
C LEU A 59 -11.27 11.32 -2.82
N ALA A 60 -10.88 11.82 -3.99
CA ALA A 60 -9.49 11.86 -4.41
C ALA A 60 -8.66 12.80 -3.52
N HIS A 61 -9.25 13.92 -3.08
CA HIS A 61 -8.63 14.79 -2.09
C HIS A 61 -8.43 14.07 -0.75
N HIS A 62 -9.46 13.40 -0.22
CA HIS A 62 -9.34 12.61 1.01
C HIS A 62 -8.25 11.52 0.90
N ILE A 63 -8.18 10.80 -0.22
CA ILE A 63 -7.14 9.81 -0.48
C ILE A 63 -5.75 10.45 -0.55
N THR A 64 -5.64 11.63 -1.15
CA THR A 64 -4.40 12.41 -1.18
C THR A 64 -3.98 12.82 0.24
N SER A 65 -4.89 13.36 1.04
CA SER A 65 -4.63 13.68 2.45
C SER A 65 -4.22 12.44 3.25
N GLN A 66 -4.81 11.27 2.97
CA GLN A 66 -4.43 10.00 3.60
C GLN A 66 -3.03 9.54 3.19
N ALA A 67 -2.58 9.81 1.96
CA ALA A 67 -1.20 9.57 1.54
C ALA A 67 -0.21 10.49 2.28
N TYR A 68 -0.54 11.77 2.45
CA TYR A 68 0.26 12.69 3.27
C TYR A 68 0.30 12.25 4.75
N ASN A 69 -0.83 11.86 5.34
CA ASN A 69 -0.91 11.30 6.69
C ASN A 69 0.00 10.09 6.84
N ASN A 70 -0.09 9.17 5.88
CA ASN A 70 0.70 7.95 5.88
C ASN A 70 2.21 8.24 5.92
N ALA A 71 2.65 9.16 5.06
CA ALA A 71 4.04 9.58 4.96
C ALA A 71 4.52 10.37 6.19
N TRP A 72 3.67 11.23 6.78
CA TRP A 72 3.96 11.90 8.05
C TRP A 72 4.11 10.90 9.20
N ALA A 73 3.18 9.94 9.32
CA ALA A 73 3.21 8.94 10.36
C ALA A 73 4.44 8.02 10.23
N ASN A 74 4.81 7.65 8.99
CA ASN A 74 6.04 6.91 8.71
C ASN A 74 7.28 7.70 9.15
N HIS A 75 7.41 8.96 8.73
CA HIS A 75 8.53 9.83 9.12
C HIS A 75 8.65 9.94 10.64
N ARG A 76 7.56 10.29 11.32
CA ARG A 76 7.55 10.49 12.77
C ARG A 76 7.91 9.22 13.52
N LEU A 77 7.38 8.07 13.10
CA LEU A 77 7.68 6.77 13.70
C LEU A 77 9.14 6.35 13.47
N LEU A 78 9.62 6.44 12.22
CA LEU A 78 11.00 6.06 11.87
C LEU A 78 12.04 7.00 12.50
N LYS A 79 11.72 8.28 12.69
CA LYS A 79 12.53 9.23 13.47
C LYS A 79 12.66 8.81 14.93
N ALA A 80 11.59 8.28 15.54
CA ALA A 80 11.66 7.70 16.88
C ALA A 80 12.51 6.42 16.87
N CYS A 81 12.25 5.49 15.94
CA CYS A 81 13.03 4.26 15.80
C CYS A 81 14.53 4.52 15.57
N GLY A 82 14.90 5.59 14.87
CA GLY A 82 16.29 5.96 14.60
C GLY A 82 17.10 6.35 15.85
N GLN A 83 16.45 6.50 17.02
CA GLN A 83 17.13 6.75 18.29
C GLN A 83 17.49 5.46 19.05
N LEU A 84 17.00 4.31 18.57
CA LEU A 84 17.39 2.99 19.08
C LEU A 84 18.81 2.67 18.62
N SER A 85 19.53 1.90 19.43
CA SER A 85 20.71 1.19 18.93
C SER A 85 20.28 0.12 17.92
N GLU A 86 21.22 -0.30 17.07
CA GLU A 86 20.96 -1.37 16.10
C GLU A 86 20.46 -2.66 16.79
N ALA A 87 21.09 -3.03 17.91
CA ALA A 87 20.66 -4.18 18.71
C ALA A 87 19.23 -4.03 19.25
N GLU A 88 18.82 -2.83 19.67
CA GLU A 88 17.44 -2.58 20.10
C GLU A 88 16.46 -2.63 18.91
N PHE A 89 16.83 -2.09 17.74
CA PHE A 89 16.01 -2.13 16.53
C PHE A 89 15.73 -3.57 16.06
N GLN A 90 16.72 -4.44 16.22
CA GLN A 90 16.69 -5.86 15.85
C GLN A 90 16.20 -6.80 16.97
N ALA A 91 16.03 -6.31 18.21
CA ALA A 91 15.67 -7.16 19.33
C ALA A 91 14.28 -7.80 19.18
N THR A 92 14.19 -9.08 19.56
CA THR A 92 12.93 -9.85 19.59
C THR A 92 11.95 -9.28 20.61
N ARG A 93 10.68 -9.14 20.20
CA ARG A 93 9.56 -8.61 20.97
C ARG A 93 8.27 -9.40 20.71
N VAL A 94 7.26 -9.17 21.54
CA VAL A 94 5.92 -9.76 21.36
C VAL A 94 5.17 -8.97 20.29
N SER A 95 5.08 -9.53 19.09
CA SER A 95 4.34 -8.97 17.95
C SER A 95 4.16 -10.07 16.89
N PHE A 96 3.38 -9.82 15.84
CA PHE A 96 3.20 -10.74 14.72
C PHE A 96 4.54 -10.97 13.99
N PHE A 97 5.20 -9.87 13.60
CA PHE A 97 6.61 -9.88 13.21
C PHE A 97 7.44 -9.57 14.46
N PRO A 98 8.39 -10.42 14.85
CA PRO A 98 8.97 -10.38 16.18
C PRO A 98 9.99 -9.25 16.39
N THR A 99 10.23 -8.36 15.42
CA THR A 99 11.18 -7.24 15.56
C THR A 99 10.62 -5.95 14.95
N ILE A 100 11.14 -4.79 15.40
CA ILE A 100 10.80 -3.50 14.78
C ILE A 100 11.30 -3.48 13.32
N GLN A 101 12.52 -3.97 13.08
CA GLN A 101 13.09 -4.11 11.74
C GLN A 101 12.21 -4.90 10.78
N SER A 102 11.78 -6.11 11.16
CA SER A 102 10.97 -6.99 10.32
C SER A 102 9.64 -6.34 9.97
N THR A 103 8.99 -5.69 10.94
CA THR A 103 7.69 -5.06 10.71
C THR A 103 7.79 -3.85 9.78
N LEU A 104 8.82 -3.02 9.93
CA LEU A 104 9.01 -1.84 9.08
C LEU A 104 9.47 -2.22 7.66
N ASN A 105 10.30 -3.26 7.52
CA ASN A 105 10.62 -3.81 6.19
C ASN A 105 9.38 -4.39 5.51
N HIS A 106 8.51 -5.09 6.25
CA HIS A 106 7.23 -5.60 5.73
C HIS A 106 6.31 -4.48 5.24
N ILE A 107 6.21 -3.36 5.97
CA ILE A 107 5.47 -2.18 5.49
C ILE A 107 6.03 -1.74 4.13
N LEU A 108 7.34 -1.58 4.02
CA LEU A 108 7.99 -1.09 2.81
C LEU A 108 7.86 -2.04 1.60
N THR A 109 8.04 -3.35 1.81
CA THR A 109 7.91 -4.33 0.71
C THR A 109 6.47 -4.45 0.24
N CYS A 110 5.48 -4.36 1.14
CA CYS A 110 4.07 -4.24 0.76
C CYS A 110 3.79 -2.93 -0.01
N ASP A 111 4.41 -1.82 0.37
CA ASP A 111 4.28 -0.56 -0.38
C ASP A 111 4.79 -0.73 -1.81
N TRP A 112 5.97 -1.32 -2.01
CA TRP A 112 6.51 -1.58 -3.34
C TRP A 112 5.60 -2.46 -4.18
N PHE A 113 5.08 -3.54 -3.59
CA PHE A 113 4.14 -4.45 -4.23
C PHE A 113 2.87 -3.76 -4.73
N TYR A 114 2.20 -2.98 -3.88
CA TYR A 114 0.96 -2.30 -4.26
C TYR A 114 1.21 -1.10 -5.16
N LEU A 115 2.26 -0.32 -4.92
CA LEU A 115 2.60 0.84 -5.76
C LEU A 115 2.97 0.44 -7.18
N ASP A 116 3.68 -0.66 -7.37
CA ASP A 116 3.97 -1.15 -8.73
C ASP A 116 2.68 -1.43 -9.51
N ALA A 117 1.71 -2.13 -8.92
CA ALA A 117 0.43 -2.40 -9.57
C ALA A 117 -0.37 -1.12 -9.87
N LEU A 118 -0.45 -0.21 -8.90
CA LEU A 118 -1.13 1.08 -9.03
C LEU A 118 -0.52 1.96 -10.13
N GLU A 119 0.81 2.08 -10.14
CA GLU A 119 1.54 2.90 -11.10
C GLU A 119 1.52 2.30 -12.51
N ARG A 120 1.64 0.97 -12.65
CA ARG A 120 1.51 0.29 -13.95
C ARG A 120 0.16 0.56 -14.58
N GLU A 121 -0.92 0.38 -13.83
CA GLU A 121 -2.26 0.62 -14.35
C GLU A 121 -2.47 2.11 -14.70
N LEU A 122 -1.91 3.04 -13.91
CA LEU A 122 -1.92 4.47 -14.25
C LEU A 122 -1.18 4.76 -15.56
N ARG A 123 -0.06 4.08 -15.83
CA ARG A 123 0.71 4.20 -17.09
C ARG A 123 0.11 3.42 -18.26
N GLY A 124 -0.93 2.62 -18.04
CA GLY A 124 -1.50 1.72 -19.05
C GLY A 124 -0.61 0.51 -19.38
N GLU A 125 0.30 0.15 -18.47
CA GLU A 125 1.17 -1.01 -18.59
C GLU A 125 0.44 -2.29 -18.18
N ALA A 126 0.91 -3.44 -18.69
CA ALA A 126 0.45 -4.73 -18.22
C ALA A 126 0.82 -4.96 -16.73
N PRO A 127 0.01 -5.74 -15.98
CA PRO A 127 0.35 -6.16 -14.62
C PRO A 127 1.76 -6.78 -14.54
N HIS A 128 2.43 -6.62 -13.39
CA HIS A 128 3.75 -7.21 -13.20
C HIS A 128 3.71 -8.72 -13.43
N PRO A 129 4.63 -9.30 -14.24
CA PRO A 129 4.61 -10.73 -14.56
C PRO A 129 4.95 -11.62 -13.37
N ASP A 130 5.73 -11.11 -12.41
CA ASP A 130 6.06 -11.78 -11.16
C ASP A 130 5.87 -10.82 -9.98
N CYS A 131 4.69 -10.81 -9.35
CA CYS A 131 4.41 -9.90 -8.25
C CYS A 131 5.18 -10.26 -6.96
N TYR A 132 5.81 -11.45 -6.89
CA TYR A 132 6.52 -11.90 -5.68
C TYR A 132 7.95 -11.38 -5.59
N VAL A 133 8.46 -10.74 -6.65
CA VAL A 133 9.80 -10.14 -6.69
C VAL A 133 10.03 -9.16 -5.52
N PHE A 134 8.98 -8.48 -5.05
CA PHE A 134 9.05 -7.52 -3.95
C PHE A 134 9.22 -8.16 -2.57
N PHE A 135 9.09 -9.49 -2.48
CA PHE A 135 9.20 -10.27 -1.25
C PHE A 135 10.33 -11.31 -1.32
N GLU A 136 11.27 -11.20 -2.27
CA GLU A 136 12.42 -12.12 -2.34
C GLU A 136 13.40 -11.92 -1.17
N GLN A 137 13.40 -10.72 -0.61
CA GLN A 137 14.10 -10.38 0.62
C GLN A 137 13.08 -9.83 1.61
N ASP A 138 12.87 -10.53 2.72
CA ASP A 138 11.91 -10.13 3.76
C ASP A 138 12.37 -8.86 4.50
N GLU A 139 13.69 -8.71 4.65
CA GLU A 139 14.33 -7.60 5.38
C GLU A 139 15.45 -6.98 4.52
N PRO A 140 15.11 -6.23 3.44
CA PRO A 140 16.10 -5.62 2.57
C PRO A 140 16.99 -4.58 3.27
N PHE A 141 16.57 -4.05 4.43
CA PHE A 141 17.34 -3.08 5.21
C PHE A 141 17.59 -3.56 6.64
N THR A 142 18.86 -3.59 7.04
CA THR A 142 19.30 -4.02 8.39
C THR A 142 19.51 -2.86 9.36
N ASP A 143 19.53 -1.62 8.87
CA ASP A 143 19.64 -0.43 9.71
C ASP A 143 18.47 0.54 9.48
N CYS A 144 18.11 1.26 10.54
CA CYS A 144 16.94 2.13 10.53
C CYS A 144 17.10 3.33 9.58
N ALA A 145 18.33 3.80 9.32
CA ALA A 145 18.56 4.98 8.51
C ALA A 145 18.31 4.68 7.02
N ALA A 146 18.84 3.56 6.52
CA ALA A 146 18.61 3.10 5.16
C ALA A 146 17.12 2.77 4.93
N LEU A 147 16.49 2.10 5.89
CA LEU A 147 15.05 1.80 5.83
C LEU A 147 14.21 3.09 5.81
N HIS A 148 14.56 4.09 6.63
CA HIS A 148 13.86 5.36 6.66
C HIS A 148 13.96 6.10 5.32
N ALA A 149 15.16 6.15 4.72
CA ALA A 149 15.34 6.76 3.41
C ALA A 149 14.51 6.05 2.32
N ALA A 150 14.48 4.71 2.34
CA ALA A 150 13.71 3.92 1.39
C ALA A 150 12.20 4.07 1.58
N GLN A 151 11.70 4.09 2.82
CA GLN A 151 10.30 4.37 3.13
C GLN A 151 9.91 5.76 2.66
N ARG A 152 10.74 6.78 2.90
CA ARG A 152 10.50 8.15 2.43
C ARG A 152 10.39 8.22 0.91
N ALA A 153 11.22 7.47 0.18
CA ALA A 153 11.11 7.39 -1.28
C ALA A 153 9.80 6.74 -1.74
N SER A 154 9.37 5.68 -1.06
CA SER A 154 8.08 5.01 -1.31
C SER A 154 6.89 5.94 -1.03
N ASP A 155 6.93 6.66 0.09
CA ASP A 155 5.93 7.63 0.51
C ASP A 155 5.73 8.74 -0.53
N LEU A 156 6.83 9.29 -1.08
CA LEU A 156 6.77 10.31 -2.12
C LEU A 156 6.13 9.79 -3.41
N ARG A 157 6.38 8.52 -3.78
CA ARG A 157 5.71 7.87 -4.92
C ARG A 157 4.21 7.73 -4.68
N LEU A 158 3.81 7.28 -3.48
CA LEU A 158 2.39 7.16 -3.12
C LEU A 158 1.67 8.51 -3.14
N ILE A 159 2.29 9.56 -2.60
CA ILE A 159 1.75 10.93 -2.66
C ILE A 159 1.60 11.38 -4.12
N ALA A 160 2.62 11.18 -4.95
CA ALA A 160 2.58 11.56 -6.36
C ALA A 160 1.48 10.80 -7.12
N HIS A 161 1.33 9.51 -6.86
CA HIS A 161 0.25 8.70 -7.41
C HIS A 161 -1.11 9.28 -7.02
N CYS A 162 -1.39 9.46 -5.73
CA CYS A 162 -2.69 9.96 -5.25
C CYS A 162 -3.01 11.37 -5.75
N ARG A 163 -2.03 12.29 -5.81
CA ARG A 163 -2.20 13.66 -6.32
C ARG A 163 -2.59 13.71 -7.81
N SER A 164 -2.29 12.66 -8.56
CA SER A 164 -2.62 12.59 -9.99
C SER A 164 -4.07 12.16 -10.28
N LEU A 165 -4.80 11.70 -9.25
CA LEU A 165 -6.12 11.09 -9.40
C LEU A 165 -7.25 12.11 -9.29
N CYS A 166 -8.34 11.89 -10.02
CA CYS A 166 -9.65 12.45 -9.75
C CYS A 166 -10.63 11.35 -9.30
N ASP A 167 -11.84 11.73 -8.85
CA ASP A 167 -12.80 10.75 -8.31
C ASP A 167 -13.16 9.64 -9.31
N LEU A 168 -13.18 9.95 -10.61
CA LEU A 168 -13.45 8.97 -11.67
C LEU A 168 -12.34 7.91 -11.79
N ASP A 169 -11.09 8.29 -11.51
CA ASP A 169 -9.96 7.37 -11.57
C ASP A 169 -10.04 6.28 -10.49
N LEU A 170 -10.69 6.57 -9.37
CA LEU A 170 -10.77 5.66 -8.23
C LEU A 170 -11.58 4.39 -8.51
N ALA A 171 -12.50 4.44 -9.49
CA ALA A 171 -13.31 3.31 -9.93
C ALA A 171 -12.57 2.37 -10.90
N ARG A 172 -11.41 2.76 -11.43
CA ARG A 172 -10.65 1.94 -12.39
C ARG A 172 -10.14 0.66 -11.73
N PRO A 173 -10.24 -0.50 -12.41
CA PRO A 173 -9.73 -1.77 -11.89
C PRO A 173 -8.21 -1.78 -11.95
N VAL A 174 -7.58 -2.27 -10.88
CA VAL A 174 -6.14 -2.54 -10.80
C VAL A 174 -5.96 -4.04 -10.63
N THR A 175 -5.12 -4.62 -11.48
CA THR A 175 -4.89 -6.06 -11.52
C THR A 175 -3.51 -6.41 -10.98
N ILE A 176 -3.45 -7.36 -10.05
CA ILE A 176 -2.21 -8.00 -9.62
C ILE A 176 -2.24 -9.45 -10.12
N LEU A 177 -1.24 -9.80 -10.93
CA LEU A 177 -1.12 -11.15 -11.46
C LEU A 177 -0.52 -12.09 -10.41
N ARG A 178 -1.31 -13.08 -10.02
CA ARG A 178 -0.99 -14.18 -9.10
C ARG A 178 -1.83 -15.39 -9.51
N ASP A 179 -1.65 -16.56 -8.88
CA ASP A 179 -2.35 -17.80 -9.24
C ASP A 179 -3.85 -17.62 -9.47
N THR A 180 -4.51 -16.83 -8.60
CA THR A 180 -5.84 -16.28 -8.84
C THR A 180 -5.76 -14.75 -8.90
N PRO A 181 -5.88 -14.14 -10.09
CA PRO A 181 -5.68 -12.70 -10.26
C PRO A 181 -6.45 -11.87 -9.24
N GLN A 182 -5.77 -10.92 -8.59
CA GLN A 182 -6.45 -9.88 -7.84
C GLN A 182 -6.98 -8.86 -8.83
N VAL A 183 -8.27 -8.54 -8.77
CA VAL A 183 -8.82 -7.40 -9.48
C VAL A 183 -9.69 -6.62 -8.49
N ASP A 184 -9.20 -5.45 -8.09
CA ASP A 184 -9.90 -4.54 -7.18
C ASP A 184 -9.98 -3.15 -7.83
N THR A 185 -10.94 -2.32 -7.41
CA THR A 185 -10.88 -0.91 -7.78
C THR A 185 -9.67 -0.25 -7.12
N ARG A 186 -9.11 0.77 -7.77
CA ARG A 186 -8.03 1.58 -7.21
C ARG A 186 -8.36 2.09 -5.80
N GLN A 187 -9.60 2.53 -5.58
CA GLN A 187 -10.08 2.94 -4.26
C GLN A 187 -9.91 1.85 -3.20
N ARG A 188 -10.34 0.62 -3.49
CA ARG A 188 -10.26 -0.51 -2.53
C ARG A 188 -8.81 -0.89 -2.25
N MET A 189 -7.98 -0.87 -3.28
CA MET A 189 -6.55 -1.18 -3.14
C MET A 189 -5.83 -0.14 -2.29
N LEU A 190 -6.04 1.15 -2.53
CA LEU A 190 -5.48 2.22 -1.71
C LEU A 190 -6.00 2.17 -0.26
N ALA A 191 -7.30 1.94 -0.07
CA ALA A 191 -7.88 1.78 1.27
C ALA A 191 -7.25 0.61 2.03
N HIS A 192 -7.03 -0.53 1.37
CA HIS A 192 -6.33 -1.67 1.95
C HIS A 192 -4.89 -1.32 2.31
N LEU A 193 -4.14 -0.66 1.41
CA LEU A 193 -2.76 -0.26 1.65
C LEU A 193 -2.64 0.63 2.89
N PHE A 194 -3.46 1.68 2.97
CA PHE A 194 -3.45 2.58 4.13
C PHE A 194 -3.81 1.85 5.43
N GLN A 195 -4.83 0.99 5.41
CA GLN A 195 -5.23 0.22 6.58
C GLN A 195 -4.13 -0.76 7.03
N HIS A 196 -3.47 -1.42 6.07
CA HIS A 196 -2.37 -2.33 6.33
C HIS A 196 -1.19 -1.60 6.99
N GLN A 197 -0.83 -0.41 6.48
CA GLN A 197 0.22 0.40 7.10
C GLN A 197 -0.16 0.88 8.51
N ILE A 198 -1.39 1.38 8.72
CA ILE A 198 -1.86 1.78 10.06
C ILE A 198 -1.77 0.60 11.04
N HIS A 199 -2.21 -0.59 10.61
CA HIS A 199 -2.17 -1.80 11.42
C HIS A 199 -0.74 -2.15 11.86
N HIS A 200 0.22 -2.21 10.94
CA HIS A 200 1.59 -2.57 11.26
C HIS A 200 2.37 -1.46 11.97
N ARG A 201 2.10 -0.18 11.67
CA ARG A 201 2.61 0.93 12.48
C ARG A 201 2.14 0.84 13.93
N GLY A 202 0.89 0.44 14.16
CA GLY A 202 0.38 0.18 15.51
C GLY A 202 1.16 -0.90 16.26
N GLN A 203 1.60 -1.95 15.57
CA GLN A 203 2.46 -2.99 16.16
C GLN A 203 3.85 -2.44 16.52
N VAL A 204 4.47 -1.66 15.62
CA VAL A 204 5.76 -1.00 15.90
C VAL A 204 5.65 0.00 17.05
N HIS A 205 4.59 0.79 17.08
CA HIS A 205 4.30 1.73 18.17
C HIS A 205 4.18 1.00 19.52
N ALA A 206 3.47 -0.13 19.57
CA ALA A 206 3.38 -0.96 20.78
C ALA A 206 4.74 -1.55 21.18
N MET A 207 5.55 -1.99 20.22
CA MET A 207 6.91 -2.47 20.47
C MET A 207 7.84 -1.38 20.99
N LEU A 208 7.75 -0.15 20.48
CA LEU A 208 8.50 1.02 20.96
C LEU A 208 8.18 1.35 22.42
N ALA A 209 6.91 1.21 22.84
CA ALA A 209 6.50 1.44 24.23
C ALA A 209 7.24 0.56 25.26
N GLY A 210 7.78 -0.59 24.83
CA GLY A 210 8.63 -1.45 25.65
C GLY A 210 10.12 -1.09 25.66
N THR A 211 10.51 0.04 25.07
CA THR A 211 11.90 0.51 24.97
C THR A 211 12.12 1.79 25.77
N ARG A 212 13.34 2.30 25.78
CA ARG A 212 13.66 3.64 26.32
C ARG A 212 13.13 4.80 25.47
N ILE A 213 12.76 4.55 24.21
CA ILE A 213 12.22 5.56 23.31
C ILE A 213 10.71 5.53 23.40
N ALA A 214 10.12 6.64 23.86
CA ALA A 214 8.67 6.76 23.90
C ALA A 214 8.08 6.70 22.47
N PRO A 215 6.97 5.99 22.27
CA PRO A 215 6.32 5.98 20.97
C PRO A 215 5.70 7.36 20.69
N PRO A 216 5.82 7.90 19.47
CA PRO A 216 5.30 9.22 19.14
C PRO A 216 3.78 9.20 18.90
N GLN A 217 3.10 10.33 19.07
CA GLN A 217 1.69 10.48 18.70
C GLN A 217 1.51 10.42 17.18
N LEU A 218 0.52 9.65 16.71
CA LEU A 218 0.28 9.37 15.28
C LEU A 218 -1.17 9.66 14.82
N ASP A 219 -2.03 10.21 15.69
CA ASP A 219 -3.46 10.44 15.43
C ASP A 219 -3.85 11.92 15.24
N GLU A 220 -2.88 12.84 15.35
CA GLU A 220 -3.10 14.30 15.32
C GLU A 220 -3.12 14.92 13.90
N PHE A 221 -2.98 14.09 12.85
CA PHE A 221 -2.74 14.60 11.49
C PHE A 221 -3.91 15.43 10.93
N TYR A 222 -5.14 14.97 11.14
CA TYR A 222 -6.33 15.55 10.49
C TYR A 222 -6.90 16.76 11.23
N CYS A 223 -6.65 16.91 12.53
CA CYS A 223 -7.27 17.95 13.33
C CYS A 223 -6.63 19.31 13.04
N ALA A 224 -7.42 20.29 12.59
CA ALA A 224 -6.92 21.64 12.30
C ALA A 224 -6.35 22.36 13.54
N GLY A 225 -6.88 22.05 14.73
CA GLY A 225 -6.40 22.61 16.00
C GLY A 225 -5.05 22.05 16.46
N GLU A 226 -4.61 20.94 15.88
CA GLU A 226 -3.37 20.23 16.21
C GLU A 226 -2.26 20.50 15.17
N ALA A 227 -2.45 21.51 14.30
CA ALA A 227 -1.44 21.89 13.31
C ALA A 227 -0.08 22.22 13.95
N GLY A 228 -0.07 22.74 15.18
CA GLY A 228 1.16 22.98 15.95
C GLY A 228 1.92 21.70 16.29
N GLU A 229 1.22 20.59 16.56
CA GLU A 229 1.84 19.32 16.94
C GLU A 229 2.61 18.69 15.77
N ARG A 230 2.16 18.90 14.52
CA ARG A 230 2.81 18.37 13.31
C ARG A 230 3.72 19.37 12.57
N ALA A 231 3.79 20.62 13.03
CA ALA A 231 4.51 21.70 12.34
C ALA A 231 6.00 21.39 12.11
N GLN A 232 6.68 20.83 13.11
CA GLN A 232 8.10 20.49 13.00
C GLN A 232 8.35 19.38 11.96
N ASP A 233 7.49 18.36 11.92
CA ASP A 233 7.63 17.30 10.91
C ASP A 233 7.31 17.84 9.52
N PHE A 234 6.31 18.72 9.37
CA PHE A 234 6.02 19.36 8.10
C PHE A 234 7.22 20.15 7.59
N ALA A 235 7.89 20.90 8.46
CA ALA A 235 9.13 21.61 8.10
C ALA A 235 10.24 20.65 7.65
N GLU A 236 10.42 19.51 8.32
CA GLU A 236 11.39 18.47 7.94
C GLU A 236 11.03 17.77 6.61
N LEU A 237 9.73 17.60 6.36
CA LEU A 237 9.20 16.96 5.16
C LEU A 237 9.08 17.93 3.98
N GLY A 238 9.31 19.23 4.20
CA GLY A 238 9.17 20.28 3.20
C GLY A 238 7.73 20.54 2.79
N TRP A 239 6.79 20.42 3.73
CA TRP A 239 5.36 20.60 3.50
C TRP A 239 4.81 21.82 4.25
N THR A 240 3.68 22.30 3.76
CA THR A 240 2.86 23.33 4.40
C THR A 240 1.43 22.81 4.58
N GLU A 241 0.68 23.42 5.51
CA GLU A 241 -0.74 23.10 5.70
C GLU A 241 -1.54 23.34 4.41
N ASP A 242 -1.26 24.42 3.69
CA ASP A 242 -1.95 24.78 2.44
C ASP A 242 -1.73 23.76 1.31
N GLU A 243 -0.55 23.12 1.25
CA GLU A 243 -0.27 22.06 0.27
C GLU A 243 -1.08 20.79 0.53
N VAL A 244 -1.37 20.47 1.80
CA VAL A 244 -2.08 19.25 2.19
C VAL A 244 -3.60 19.43 2.18
N TRP A 245 -4.08 20.59 2.66
CA TRP A 245 -5.50 20.85 2.91
C TRP A 245 -6.14 21.83 1.92
N GLY A 246 -5.34 22.55 1.13
CA GLY A 246 -5.79 23.69 0.33
C GLY A 246 -5.87 24.98 1.13
N GLN A 247 -6.05 26.11 0.44
CA GLN A 247 -6.23 27.41 1.09
C GLN A 247 -7.53 27.43 1.88
N ARG A 248 -7.45 27.88 3.15
CA ARG A 248 -8.61 28.09 4.03
C ARG A 248 -9.48 29.26 3.57
#